data_AF-A0A318PUD7-F1
#
_entry.id   AF-A0A318PUD7-F1
#
_cell.length_a   1.000
_cell.length_b   1.000
_cell.length_c   1.000
_cell.angle_alpha   90.00
_cell.angle_beta   90.00
_cell.angle_gamma   90.00
#
_symmetry.space_group_name_H-M   'P 1'
#
loop_
_entity.id
_entity.type
_entity.pdbx_description
1 polymer ?
#
loop_
_entity_poly.entity_id
_entity_poly.type
_entity_poly.pdbx_seq_one_letter_code
_entity_poly.pdbx_strand_id
1 'polypeptide(L)'
;MSDTVQHKKSAKILAAEERLEQAKRALRDAKQAESRQQKKIADRQKIILGATLLNLAERDERFSLVIDELLNHLTREQDVRAFRDHGFVTPRPVNDHNSTTAEGLHTGT
;
A
#
# COMPACT_ATOMS: atom_id res chain seq x y z
N MET A 1 43.97 -0.56 -51.66
CA MET A 1 43.72 -1.93 -51.18
C MET A 1 43.55 -1.85 -49.68
N SER A 2 42.30 -1.86 -49.20
CA SER A 2 42.01 -1.86 -47.77
C SER A 2 41.04 -3.00 -47.53
N ASP A 3 41.56 -4.07 -46.94
CA ASP A 3 40.85 -5.29 -46.63
C ASP A 3 39.60 -4.99 -45.79
N THR A 4 38.44 -5.12 -46.43
CA THR A 4 37.15 -5.22 -45.77
C THR A 4 37.10 -6.57 -45.06
N VAL A 5 37.76 -6.69 -43.90
CA VAL A 5 37.61 -7.84 -42.99
C VAL A 5 36.29 -7.68 -42.24
N GLN A 6 35.18 -7.70 -42.98
CA GLN A 6 33.87 -8.00 -42.43
C GLN A 6 33.84 -9.51 -42.16
N HIS A 7 34.32 -9.90 -40.99
CA HIS A 7 34.15 -11.26 -40.47
C HIS A 7 32.64 -11.53 -40.37
N LYS A 8 32.07 -12.21 -41.38
CA LYS A 8 30.73 -12.81 -41.27
C LYS A 8 30.76 -13.71 -40.04
N LYS A 9 30.17 -13.26 -38.92
CA LYS A 9 29.96 -14.09 -37.73
C LYS A 9 29.41 -15.43 -38.21
N SER A 10 30.09 -16.51 -37.86
CA SER A 10 29.68 -17.86 -38.22
C SER A 10 28.23 -18.07 -37.76
N ALA A 11 27.39 -18.74 -38.55
CA ALA A 11 25.98 -18.97 -38.19
C ALA A 11 25.80 -19.57 -36.77
N LYS A 12 26.78 -20.34 -36.30
CA LYS A 12 26.86 -20.86 -34.93
C LYS A 12 26.98 -19.75 -33.86
N ILE A 13 27.73 -18.69 -34.13
CA ILE A 13 27.89 -17.53 -33.23
C ILE A 13 26.59 -16.75 -33.16
N LEU A 14 25.93 -16.50 -34.29
CA LEU A 14 24.64 -15.80 -34.32
C LEU A 14 23.57 -16.57 -33.55
N ALA A 15 23.46 -17.89 -33.75
CA ALA A 15 22.54 -18.73 -33.00
C ALA A 15 22.86 -18.78 -31.48
N ALA A 16 24.15 -18.72 -31.12
CA ALA A 16 24.56 -18.65 -29.72
C ALA A 16 24.20 -17.30 -29.08
N GLU A 17 24.39 -16.19 -29.81
CA GLU A 17 24.02 -14.84 -29.37
C GLU A 17 22.50 -14.70 -29.19
N GLU A 18 21.70 -15.23 -30.12
CA GLU A 18 20.24 -15.25 -30.00
C GLU A 18 19.77 -16.01 -28.76
N ARG A 19 20.34 -17.20 -28.50
CA ARG A 19 20.03 -17.98 -27.29
C ARG A 19 20.40 -17.24 -26.01
N LEU A 20 21.54 -16.54 -26.02
CA LEU A 20 21.99 -15.74 -24.89
C LEU A 20 21.07 -14.55 -24.63
N GLU A 21 20.62 -13.86 -25.68
CA GLU A 21 19.65 -12.77 -25.54
C GLU A 21 18.27 -13.28 -25.06
N GLN A 22 17.83 -14.44 -25.55
CA GLN A 22 16.62 -15.10 -25.05
C GLN A 22 16.75 -15.47 -23.57
N ALA A 23 17.86 -16.07 -23.16
CA ALA A 23 18.12 -16.41 -21.77
C ALA A 23 18.16 -15.17 -20.86
N LYS A 24 18.76 -14.06 -21.34
CA LYS A 24 18.74 -12.77 -20.63
C LYS A 24 17.34 -12.20 -20.49
N ARG A 25 16.51 -12.29 -21.54
CA ARG A 25 15.09 -11.88 -21.48
C ARG A 25 14.33 -12.70 -20.45
N ALA A 26 14.44 -14.03 -20.50
CA ALA A 26 13.82 -14.92 -19.53
C ALA A 26 14.25 -14.61 -18.09
N LEU A 27 15.54 -14.32 -17.87
CA LEU A 27 16.04 -13.91 -16.56
C LEU A 27 15.46 -12.55 -16.10
N ARG A 28 15.35 -11.57 -17.00
CA ARG A 28 14.70 -10.29 -16.70
C ARG A 28 13.23 -10.49 -16.33
N ASP A 29 12.51 -11.31 -17.07
CA ASP A 29 11.09 -11.59 -16.83
C ASP A 29 10.88 -12.31 -15.50
N ALA A 30 11.73 -13.30 -15.17
CA ALA A 30 11.69 -14.00 -13.89
C ALA A 30 11.93 -13.04 -12.72
N LYS A 31 12.93 -12.17 -12.80
CA LYS A 31 13.20 -11.13 -11.77
C LYS A 31 12.04 -10.16 -11.61
N GLN A 32 11.42 -9.76 -12.71
CA GLN A 32 10.24 -8.90 -12.66
C GLN A 32 9.04 -9.62 -12.04
N ALA A 33 8.84 -10.90 -12.34
CA ALA A 33 7.78 -11.71 -11.75
C ALA A 33 7.94 -11.82 -10.23
N GLU A 34 9.16 -12.08 -9.75
CA GLU A 34 9.48 -12.12 -8.33
C GLU A 34 9.22 -10.77 -7.65
N SER A 35 9.70 -9.66 -8.24
CA SER A 35 9.45 -8.32 -7.71
C SER A 35 7.94 -8.00 -7.64
N ARG A 36 7.16 -8.42 -8.64
CA ARG A 36 5.70 -8.27 -8.64
C ARG A 36 5.08 -9.10 -7.51
N GLN A 37 5.55 -10.31 -7.26
CA GLN A 37 5.05 -11.14 -6.15
C GLN A 37 5.38 -10.52 -4.78
N GLN A 38 6.60 -10.04 -4.58
CA GLN A 38 7.00 -9.37 -3.35
C GLN A 38 6.16 -8.10 -3.10
N LYS A 39 5.92 -7.30 -4.14
CA LYS A 39 5.03 -6.13 -4.05
C LYS A 39 3.60 -6.54 -3.67
N LYS A 40 3.04 -7.58 -4.28
CA LYS A 40 1.71 -8.10 -3.92
C LYS A 40 1.62 -8.50 -2.44
N ILE A 41 2.66 -9.17 -1.92
CA ILE A 41 2.72 -9.57 -0.51
C ILE A 41 2.78 -8.32 0.39
N ALA A 42 3.66 -7.37 0.07
CA ALA A 42 3.80 -6.12 0.82
C ALA A 42 2.50 -5.30 0.82
N ASP A 43 1.84 -5.18 -0.32
CA ASP A 43 0.56 -4.48 -0.44
C ASP A 43 -0.52 -5.16 0.40
N ARG A 44 -0.58 -6.50 0.37
CA ARG A 44 -1.50 -7.28 1.22
C ARG A 44 -1.24 -7.05 2.72
N GLN A 45 0.03 -7.02 3.13
CA GLN A 45 0.40 -6.76 4.53
C GLN A 45 -0.06 -5.37 4.98
N LYS A 46 0.12 -4.35 4.14
CA LYS A 46 -0.34 -2.98 4.42
C LYS A 46 -1.86 -2.90 4.54
N ILE A 47 -2.59 -3.56 3.63
CA ILE A 47 -4.06 -3.59 3.65
C ILE A 47 -4.55 -4.25 4.94
N ILE A 48 -3.98 -5.40 5.32
CA ILE A 48 -4.36 -6.11 6.55
C ILE A 48 -4.09 -5.24 7.77
N LEU A 49 -2.89 -4.67 7.88
CA LEU A 49 -2.52 -3.83 9.01
C LEU A 49 -3.43 -2.59 9.12
N GLY A 50 -3.72 -1.93 8.00
CA GLY A 50 -4.64 -0.80 7.96
C GLY A 50 -6.05 -1.18 8.40
N ALA A 51 -6.59 -2.29 7.90
CA ALA A 51 -7.90 -2.79 8.31
C ALA A 51 -7.94 -3.14 9.81
N THR A 52 -6.89 -3.77 10.33
CA THR A 52 -6.78 -4.07 11.76
C THR A 52 -6.70 -2.79 12.60
N LEU A 53 -5.95 -1.78 12.17
CA LEU A 53 -5.84 -0.51 12.86
C LEU A 53 -7.19 0.21 12.96
N LEU A 54 -7.95 0.24 11.87
CA LEU A 54 -9.30 0.84 11.86
C LEU A 54 -10.24 0.14 12.84
N ASN A 55 -10.27 -1.20 12.84
CA ASN A 55 -11.08 -1.98 13.78
C ASN A 55 -10.70 -1.77 15.25
N LEU A 56 -9.41 -1.54 15.54
CA LEU A 56 -8.95 -1.24 16.90
C LEU A 56 -9.36 0.16 17.33
N ALA A 57 -9.33 1.13 16.42
CA ALA A 57 -9.74 2.52 16.67
C ALA A 57 -11.23 2.66 17.01
N GLU A 58 -12.09 1.74 16.54
CA GLU A 58 -13.49 1.66 16.96
C GLU A 58 -13.67 1.30 18.45
N ARG A 59 -12.65 0.75 19.11
CA ARG A 59 -12.72 0.23 20.49
C ARG A 59 -11.81 0.97 21.46
N ASP A 60 -10.73 1.54 20.97
CA ASP A 60 -9.71 2.22 21.76
C ASP A 60 -9.20 3.48 21.07
N GLU A 61 -9.45 4.62 21.70
CA GLU A 61 -9.16 5.96 21.17
C GLU A 61 -7.68 6.19 20.87
N ARG A 62 -6.78 5.45 21.53
CA ARG A 62 -5.33 5.55 21.27
C ARG A 62 -5.02 5.27 19.80
N PHE A 63 -5.73 4.32 19.17
CA PHE A 63 -5.52 4.00 17.76
C PHE A 63 -6.16 5.03 16.83
N SER A 64 -7.24 5.70 17.25
CA SER A 64 -7.80 6.84 16.53
C SER A 64 -6.79 7.98 16.42
N LEU A 65 -6.12 8.31 17.53
CA LEU A 65 -5.08 9.35 17.55
C LEU A 65 -3.90 9.01 16.63
N VAL A 66 -3.50 7.73 16.55
CA VAL A 66 -2.47 7.28 15.61
C VAL A 66 -2.92 7.50 14.17
N ILE A 67 -4.18 7.22 13.84
CA ILE A 67 -4.71 7.46 12.48
C ILE A 67 -4.69 8.95 12.15
N ASP A 68 -5.11 9.81 13.09
CA ASP A 68 -5.08 11.27 12.88
C ASP A 68 -3.65 11.75 12.61
N GLU A 69 -2.67 11.26 13.38
CA GLU A 69 -1.25 11.59 13.18
C GLU A 69 -0.71 11.10 11.84
N LEU A 70 -1.15 9.93 11.37
CA LEU A 70 -0.80 9.42 10.03
C LEU A 70 -1.37 10.30 8.92
N LEU A 71 -2.62 10.76 9.07
CA LEU A 71 -3.26 11.66 8.11
C LEU A 71 -2.57 13.02 8.06
N ASN A 72 -2.14 13.55 9.20
CA ASN A 72 -1.40 14.82 9.29
C ASN A 72 -0.02 14.75 8.59
N HIS A 73 0.59 13.57 8.53
CA HIS A 73 1.87 13.35 7.87
C HIS A 73 1.79 13.12 6.36
N LEU A 74 0.59 13.09 5.76
CA LEU A 74 0.44 12.94 4.32
C LEU A 74 0.95 14.18 3.59
N THR A 75 2.05 14.03 2.85
CA THR A 75 2.69 15.15 2.13
C THR A 75 2.14 15.36 0.72
N ARG A 76 1.49 14.35 0.15
CA ARG A 76 1.01 14.37 -1.23
C ARG A 76 -0.44 14.81 -1.29
N GLU A 77 -0.72 15.93 -1.95
CA GLU A 77 -2.09 16.49 -2.04
C GLU A 77 -3.13 15.48 -2.56
N GLN A 78 -2.75 14.63 -3.53
CA GLN A 78 -3.66 13.61 -4.08
C GLN A 78 -4.09 12.60 -3.00
N ASP A 79 -3.18 12.23 -2.10
CA ASP A 79 -3.45 11.28 -1.04
C ASP A 79 -4.31 11.95 0.04
N VAL A 80 -4.02 13.21 0.39
CA VAL A 80 -4.86 14.02 1.31
C VAL A 80 -6.29 14.16 0.78
N ARG A 81 -6.45 14.49 -0.51
CA ARG A 81 -7.75 14.62 -1.16
C ARG A 81 -8.52 13.30 -1.15
N ALA A 82 -7.84 12.17 -1.34
CA ALA A 82 -8.49 10.87 -1.31
C ALA A 82 -9.17 10.58 0.04
N PHE A 83 -8.61 11.04 1.17
CA PHE A 83 -9.28 10.88 2.46
C PHE A 83 -10.37 11.94 2.68
N ARG A 84 -10.07 13.21 2.40
CA ARG A 84 -10.99 14.32 2.66
C ARG A 84 -12.23 14.29 1.77
N ASP A 85 -12.04 14.12 0.46
CA ASP A 85 -13.10 14.29 -0.53
C ASP A 85 -14.02 13.05 -0.62
N HIS A 86 -13.57 11.92 -0.07
CA HIS A 86 -14.36 10.68 0.03
C HIS A 86 -14.99 10.46 1.41
N GLY A 87 -15.00 11.48 2.27
CA GLY A 87 -15.71 11.44 3.55
C GLY A 87 -15.14 10.45 4.56
N PHE A 88 -13.83 10.18 4.50
CA PHE A 88 -13.19 9.34 5.50
C PHE A 88 -13.26 10.02 6.87
N VAL A 89 -13.77 9.31 7.87
CA VAL A 89 -13.81 9.74 9.26
C VAL A 89 -13.01 8.74 10.09
N THR A 90 -12.06 9.23 10.88
CA THR A 90 -11.30 8.39 11.80
C THR A 90 -12.26 7.68 12.77
N PRO A 91 -12.27 6.33 12.81
CA PRO A 91 -13.10 5.60 13.75
C PRO A 91 -12.71 5.94 15.18
N ARG A 92 -13.69 6.06 16.07
CA ARG A 92 -13.49 6.34 17.49
C ARG A 92 -14.41 5.45 18.33
N PRO A 93 -14.05 5.17 19.59
CA PRO A 93 -14.94 4.48 20.51
C PRO A 93 -16.21 5.29 20.72
N VAL A 94 -17.36 4.63 20.68
CA VAL A 94 -18.62 5.25 21.06
C VAL A 94 -18.62 5.36 22.59
N ASN A 95 -18.47 6.58 23.10
CA ASN A 95 -18.62 6.84 24.53
C ASN A 95 -20.12 6.80 24.88
N ASP A 96 -20.66 5.62 25.15
CA ASP A 96 -22.00 5.44 25.74
C ASP A 96 -22.04 5.83 27.24
N HIS A 97 -21.29 6.87 27.63
CA HIS A 97 -21.39 7.49 28.94
C HIS A 97 -22.41 8.62 28.91
N ASN A 98 -23.67 8.30 28.62
CA ASN A 98 -24.80 9.11 29.06
C ASN A 98 -25.59 8.33 30.11
N SER A 99 -25.00 8.21 31.30
CA SER A 99 -25.72 7.81 32.50
C SER A 99 -26.48 9.02 33.04
N THR A 100 -27.81 9.01 32.89
CA THR A 100 -28.79 9.25 33.96
C THR A 100 -28.30 10.17 35.09
N THR A 101 -28.49 11.48 34.99
CA THR A 101 -28.65 12.40 36.14
C THR A 101 -29.26 13.72 35.65
N ALA A 102 -30.59 13.78 35.59
CA ALA A 102 -31.35 15.02 35.73
C ALA A 102 -32.78 14.70 36.18
N GLU A 103 -32.93 14.68 37.50
CA GLU A 103 -34.08 15.21 38.25
C GLU A 103 -35.42 14.48 38.19
N GLY A 104 -35.48 13.38 38.94
CA GLY A 104 -36.63 13.17 39.82
C GLY A 104 -36.45 14.01 41.08
N LEU A 105 -37.04 15.20 41.14
CA LEU A 105 -37.43 15.88 42.37
C LEU A 105 -38.59 16.86 42.08
N HIS A 106 -39.81 16.33 41.98
CA HIS A 106 -41.01 17.12 42.20
C HIS A 106 -41.64 16.67 43.51
N THR A 107 -41.14 17.24 44.60
CA THR A 107 -41.79 17.20 45.91
C THR A 107 -43.00 18.12 45.88
N GLY A 108 -44.12 17.65 46.42
CA GLY A 108 -45.41 18.30 46.32
C GLY A 108 -45.53 19.67 47.00
N THR A 109 -46.55 20.40 46.58
CA THR A 109 -47.52 21.09 47.45
C THR A 109 -48.81 21.29 46.66
#